data_AF-A0A2W1ARH2-F1
#
_entry.id   AF-A0A2W1ARH2-F1
#
_cell.length_a   1.000
_cell.length_b   1.000
_cell.length_c   1.000
_cell.angle_alpha   90.00
_cell.angle_beta   90.00
_cell.angle_gamma   90.00
#
_symmetry.space_group_name_H-M   'P 1'
#
loop_
_entity.id
_entity.type
_entity.pdbx_description
1 polymer ?
#
loop_
_entity_poly.entity_id
_entity_poly.type
_entity_poly.pdbx_seq_one_letter_code
_entity_poly.pdbx_strand_id
1 'polypeptide(L)' 'MSLCSWDISGISLIPADGGAFEVSVGYKLMYSKLETGKFPDESILVDEIRSELLTQRGQIDL' A
#
# COMPACT_ATOMS: atom_id res chain seq x y z
N MET A 1 9.30 14.38 -5.85
CA MET A 1 9.90 14.23 -4.51
C MET A 1 10.20 12.75 -4.28
N SER A 2 11.35 12.41 -3.71
CA SER A 2 11.65 11.01 -3.37
C SER A 2 10.97 10.64 -2.06
N LEU A 3 10.32 9.49 -2.05
CA LEU A 3 9.81 8.84 -0.84
C LEU A 3 11.00 8.36 0.01
N CYS A 4 11.04 8.73 1.27
CA CYS A 4 12.07 8.34 2.23
C CYS A 4 11.49 7.29 3.19
N SER A 5 12.34 6.50 3.85
CA SER A 5 11.89 5.51 4.84
C SER A 5 11.07 6.13 5.99
N TRP A 6 11.25 7.43 6.25
CA TRP A 6 10.51 8.18 7.27
C TRP A 6 9.08 8.57 6.85
N ASP A 7 8.68 8.41 5.59
CA ASP A 7 7.28 8.65 5.17
C ASP A 7 6.33 7.51 5.62
N ILE A 8 6.86 6.40 6.19
CA ILE A 8 6.09 5.24 6.64
C ILE A 8 6.22 5.11 8.15
N SER A 9 5.13 5.34 8.88
CA SER A 9 5.15 5.26 10.36
C SER A 9 5.34 3.83 10.88
N GLY A 10 4.94 2.82 10.10
CA GLY A 10 5.09 1.42 10.47
C GLY A 10 4.51 0.49 9.43
N ILE A 11 4.89 -0.78 9.52
CA ILE A 11 4.38 -1.86 8.68
C ILE A 11 3.81 -2.93 9.62
N SER A 12 2.59 -3.37 9.32
CA SER A 12 1.93 -4.47 10.03
C SER A 12 1.71 -5.63 9.08
N LEU A 13 2.07 -6.83 9.52
CA LEU A 13 1.73 -8.08 8.84
C LEU A 13 0.53 -8.68 9.55
N ILE A 14 -0.61 -8.70 8.88
CA ILE A 14 -1.86 -9.23 9.41
C ILE A 14 -2.05 -10.63 8.84
N PRO A 15 -2.00 -11.70 9.66
CA PRO A 15 -2.29 -13.05 9.20
C PRO A 15 -3.73 -13.12 8.66
N ALA A 16 -3.91 -13.80 7.54
CA ALA A 16 -5.21 -13.97 6.91
C ALA A 16 -5.36 -15.39 6.34
N ASP A 17 -6.60 -15.83 6.24
CA ASP A 17 -6.99 -17.12 5.70
C ASP A 17 -7.28 -17.06 4.18
N GLY A 18 -7.57 -18.21 3.57
CA GLY A 18 -8.07 -18.27 2.19
C GLY A 18 -7.04 -17.93 1.11
N GLY A 19 -5.76 -17.88 1.45
CA GLY A 19 -4.69 -17.52 0.51
C GLY A 19 -4.68 -16.04 0.13
N ALA A 20 -5.26 -15.19 1.00
CA ALA A 20 -5.29 -13.75 0.84
C ALA A 20 -3.88 -13.15 0.76
N PHE A 21 -3.72 -12.22 -0.18
CA PHE A 21 -2.58 -11.31 -0.21
C PHE A 21 -3.16 -9.94 -0.51
N GLU A 22 -3.16 -9.09 0.51
CA GLU A 22 -3.81 -7.79 0.48
C GLU A 22 -2.86 -6.74 1.01
N VAL A 23 -2.83 -5.59 0.35
CA VAL A 23 -1.96 -4.48 0.71
C VAL A 23 -2.81 -3.24 0.83
N SER A 24 -2.69 -2.56 1.97
CA SER A 24 -3.42 -1.34 2.28
C SER A 24 -2.47 -0.25 2.78
N VAL A 25 -2.78 1.00 2.45
CA VAL A 25 -2.09 2.18 2.99
C VAL A 25 -3.07 2.90 3.91
N GLY A 26 -2.83 2.82 5.21
CA GLY A 26 -3.80 3.24 6.22
C GLY A 26 -5.09 2.43 6.10
N TYR A 27 -6.20 3.11 5.79
CA TYR A 27 -7.52 2.50 5.61
C TYR A 27 -7.87 2.22 4.15
N LYS A 28 -6.99 2.54 3.20
CA LYS A 28 -7.25 2.36 1.77
C LYS A 28 -6.65 1.05 1.27
N LEU A 29 -7.50 0.18 0.73
CA LEU A 29 -7.08 -1.04 0.03
C LEU A 29 -6.42 -0.66 -1.30
N MET A 30 -5.16 -1.06 -1.48
CA MET A 30 -4.39 -0.81 -2.70
C MET A 30 -4.41 -2.02 -3.62
N TYR A 31 -4.46 -3.23 -3.05
CA TYR A 31 -4.45 -4.48 -3.81
C TYR A 31 -5.13 -5.61 -3.05
N SER A 32 -5.90 -6.44 -3.76
CA SER A 32 -6.35 -7.74 -3.26
C SER A 32 -6.13 -8.83 -4.30
N LYS A 33 -5.31 -9.82 -3.97
CA LYS A 33 -5.12 -11.02 -4.79
C LYS A 33 -6.41 -11.82 -4.97
N LEU A 34 -7.31 -11.77 -3.98
CA LEU A 34 -8.58 -12.49 -4.07
C LEU A 34 -9.48 -11.87 -5.14
N GLU A 35 -9.44 -10.55 -5.31
CA GLU A 35 -10.17 -9.85 -6.37
C GLU A 35 -9.52 -10.02 -7.74
N THR A 36 -8.18 -9.92 -7.82
CA THR A 36 -7.46 -9.97 -9.11
C THR A 36 -7.18 -11.40 -9.60
N GLY A 37 -7.23 -12.38 -8.70
CA GLY A 37 -6.88 -13.78 -8.94
C GLY A 37 -5.39 -14.04 -9.14
N LYS A 38 -4.51 -13.04 -8.97
CA LYS A 38 -3.06 -13.17 -9.20
C LYS A 38 -2.25 -12.37 -8.18
N PHE A 39 -0.95 -12.64 -8.12
CA PHE A 39 -0.04 -11.77 -7.37
C PHE A 39 0.22 -10.47 -8.15
N PRO A 40 0.51 -9.36 -7.45
CA PRO A 40 0.83 -8.09 -8.09
C PRO A 40 2.18 -8.16 -8.78
N ASP A 41 2.39 -7.26 -9.75
CA ASP A 41 3.75 -6.88 -10.13
C ASP A 41 4.33 -6.00 -9.02
N GLU A 42 5.48 -6.39 -8.48
CA GLU A 42 6.08 -5.74 -7.33
C GLU A 42 6.44 -4.27 -7.61
N SER A 43 6.95 -3.99 -8.81
CA SER A 43 7.39 -2.63 -9.17
C SER A 43 6.19 -1.71 -9.30
N ILE A 44 5.14 -2.16 -9.98
CA ILE A 44 3.89 -1.40 -10.15
C ILE A 44 3.24 -1.14 -8.78
N LEU A 45 3.14 -2.15 -7.92
CA LEU A 45 2.51 -1.98 -6.61
C LEU A 45 3.27 -0.98 -5.73
N VAL A 46 4.60 -1.00 -5.77
CA VAL A 46 5.43 -0.02 -5.04
C VAL A 46 5.23 1.40 -5.56
N ASP A 47 5.14 1.60 -6.87
CA ASP A 47 4.85 2.92 -7.46
C ASP A 47 3.45 3.43 -7.06
N GLU A 48 2.44 2.57 -7.04
CA GLU A 48 1.08 2.92 -6.59
C GLU A 48 1.06 3.30 -5.10
N ILE A 49 1.73 2.52 -4.24
CA ILE A 49 1.87 2.83 -2.81
C ILE A 49 2.57 4.18 -2.62
N ARG A 50 3.61 4.46 -3.41
CA ARG A 50 4.33 5.73 -3.36
C ARG A 50 3.43 6.91 -3.76
N SER A 51 2.65 6.75 -4.83
CA SER A 51 1.69 7.75 -5.29
C SER A 51 0.65 8.05 -4.20
N GLU A 52 0.15 7.02 -3.53
CA GLU A 52 -0.83 7.16 -2.45
C GLU A 52 -0.27 7.87 -1.23
N LEU A 53 0.94 7.50 -0.79
CA LEU A 53 1.59 8.15 0.36
C LEU A 53 1.83 9.65 0.11
N LEU A 54 2.23 10.02 -1.11
CA LEU A 54 2.37 11.42 -1.50
C LEU A 54 1.03 12.17 -1.49
N THR A 55 -0.05 11.50 -1.89
CA THR A 55 -1.41 12.06 -1.86
C THR A 55 -1.88 12.32 -0.43
N GLN A 56 -1.72 11.35 0.47
CA GLN A 56 -2.12 11.49 1.87
C GLN A 56 -1.28 12.54 2.62
N ARG A 57 0.00 12.71 2.26
CA ARG A 57 0.86 13.76 2.81
C ARG A 57 0.36 15.17 2.47
N GLY A 58 -0.11 15.40 1.24
CA GLY A 58 -0.66 16.71 0.88
C GLY A 58 -1.93 17.10 1.64
N GLN A 59 -2.59 16.14 2.30
CA GLN A 59 -3.85 16.33 3.01
C GLN A 59 -3.69 16.63 4.50
N ILE A 60 -2.48 16.44 5.06
CA ILE A 60 -2.16 16.73 6.48
C ILE A 60 -1.51 18.11 6.69
N ASP A 61 -1.17 18.82 5.62
CA ASP A 61 -0.56 20.16 5.64
C ASP A 61 -1.60 21.31 5.55
N LEU A 62 -2.88 21.07 5.90
CA LEU A 62 -3.99 22.04 5.95
C LEU A 62 -4.63 22.06 7.36
#